data_AF-A0A946JX03-F1
#
_entry.id   AF-A0A946JX03-F1
#
_cell.length_a   1.000
_cell.length_b   1.000
_cell.length_c   1.000
_cell.angle_alpha   90.00
_cell.angle_beta   90.00
_cell.angle_gamma   90.00
#
_symmetry.space_group_name_H-M   'P 1'
#
loop_
_entity.id
_entity.type
_entity.pdbx_description
1 polymer ?
#
loop_
_entity_poly.entity_id
_entity_poly.type
_entity_poly.pdbx_seq_one_letter_code
_entity_poly.pdbx_strand_id
1 'polypeptide(L)'
;MSVPKDIGIVDTMIGFPAEDFAMYDFIREQLKDPSAKFEFPVEYMFKQVPKELYGSSKDPVTLTLNEMDKHGVEIGLIGVGGEVSRKALTEHPDRFVGQGSVDPNTGMEGIREMVRQYEAFGV
;
A
#
# COMPACT_ATOMS: atom_id res chain seq x y z
N MET A 1 25.25 12.85 11.41
CA MET A 1 25.24 13.28 9.99
C MET A 1 23.90 13.93 9.73
N SER A 2 23.86 15.15 9.19
CA SER A 2 22.61 15.78 8.76
C SER A 2 22.13 15.13 7.47
N VAL A 3 20.84 14.77 7.40
CA VAL A 3 20.22 14.30 6.15
C VAL A 3 20.31 15.42 5.10
N PRO A 4 20.74 15.15 3.86
CA PRO A 4 20.75 16.14 2.78
C PRO A 4 19.35 16.72 2.56
N LYS A 5 19.22 18.04 2.43
CA LYS A 5 17.92 18.72 2.31
C LYS A 5 17.34 18.66 0.89
N ASP A 6 18.17 18.34 -0.09
CA ASP A 6 17.82 18.36 -1.51
C ASP A 6 17.53 16.96 -2.07
N ILE A 7 17.36 15.96 -1.19
CA ILE A 7 16.99 14.59 -1.57
C ILE A 7 15.59 14.35 -1.01
N GLY A 8 14.60 14.16 -1.88
CA GLY A 8 13.25 13.85 -1.44
C GLY A 8 13.13 12.44 -0.87
N ILE A 9 12.10 12.26 -0.04
CA ILE A 9 11.86 10.99 0.65
C ILE A 9 11.31 9.98 -0.35
N VAL A 10 11.86 8.76 -0.31
CA VAL A 10 11.28 7.59 -0.96
C VAL A 10 10.60 6.74 0.09
N ASP A 11 9.28 6.64 0.05
CA ASP A 11 8.52 5.73 0.90
C ASP A 11 8.37 4.38 0.19
N THR A 12 8.77 3.31 0.88
CA THR A 12 8.78 1.95 0.33
C THR A 12 7.55 1.12 0.71
N MET A 13 6.61 1.71 1.46
CA MET A 13 5.48 1.01 2.09
C MET A 13 4.16 1.74 1.88
N ILE A 14 3.98 2.42 0.74
CA ILE A 14 2.72 3.11 0.45
C ILE A 14 1.61 2.09 0.15
N GLY A 15 0.53 2.19 0.92
CA GLY A 15 -0.75 1.55 0.65
C GLY A 15 -1.84 2.59 0.43
N PHE A 16 -2.70 2.37 -0.56
CA PHE A 16 -3.86 3.23 -0.76
C PHE A 16 -4.91 2.98 0.32
N PRO A 17 -5.64 4.03 0.76
CA PRO A 17 -6.75 3.87 1.69
C PRO A 17 -7.77 2.86 1.17
N ALA A 18 -8.12 1.89 2.01
CA ALA A 18 -9.17 0.92 1.70
C ALA A 18 -10.57 1.50 1.97
N GLU A 19 -11.59 0.95 1.33
CA GLU A 19 -12.98 1.32 1.59
C GLU A 19 -13.48 0.77 2.94
N ASP A 20 -12.95 -0.38 3.37
CA ASP A 20 -13.30 -1.05 4.62
C ASP A 20 -12.11 -1.77 5.28
N PHE A 21 -12.40 -2.52 6.36
CA PHE A 21 -11.42 -3.28 7.14
C PHE A 21 -11.48 -4.80 6.86
N ALA A 22 -12.19 -5.26 5.82
CA ALA A 22 -12.37 -6.68 5.52
C ALA A 22 -11.05 -7.38 5.14
N MET A 23 -10.09 -6.62 4.60
CA MET A 23 -8.72 -7.12 4.33
C MET A 23 -8.05 -7.73 5.58
N TYR A 24 -8.44 -7.32 6.79
CA TYR A 24 -7.89 -7.86 8.03
C TYR A 24 -8.53 -9.19 8.48
N ASP A 25 -9.61 -9.65 7.85
CA ASP A 25 -10.32 -10.87 8.29
C ASP A 25 -9.43 -12.11 8.24
N PHE A 26 -8.61 -12.24 7.19
CA PHE A 26 -7.62 -13.32 7.08
C PHE A 26 -6.58 -13.30 8.23
N ILE A 27 -6.24 -12.11 8.73
CA ILE A 27 -5.33 -11.98 9.88
C ILE A 27 -6.07 -12.36 11.16
N ARG A 28 -7.32 -11.92 11.35
CA ARG A 28 -8.13 -12.20 12.54
C ARG A 28 -8.26 -13.69 12.82
N GLU A 29 -8.45 -14.52 11.80
CA GLU A 29 -8.56 -15.97 11.93
C GLU A 29 -7.30 -16.63 12.53
N GLN A 30 -6.15 -15.96 12.44
CA GLN A 30 -4.86 -16.48 12.89
C GLN A 30 -4.44 -15.94 14.28
N LEU A 31 -5.11 -14.89 14.76
CA LEU A 31 -4.79 -14.26 16.04
C LEU A 31 -5.25 -15.14 17.21
N LYS A 32 -4.37 -15.28 18.21
CA LYS A 32 -4.61 -16.12 19.41
C LYS A 32 -4.80 -15.30 20.67
N ASP A 33 -5.01 -14.00 20.54
CA ASP A 33 -5.12 -13.03 21.62
C ASP A 33 -6.38 -12.14 21.45
N PRO A 34 -6.72 -11.29 22.43
CA PRO A 34 -7.94 -10.47 22.38
C PRO A 34 -8.03 -9.50 21.20
N SER A 35 -6.92 -9.19 20.51
CA SER A 35 -6.92 -8.31 19.34
C SER A 35 -7.71 -8.84 18.15
N ALA A 36 -8.02 -10.14 18.11
CA ALA A 36 -8.93 -10.73 17.13
C ALA A 36 -10.32 -10.08 17.11
N LYS A 37 -10.72 -9.43 18.20
CA LYS A 37 -12.02 -8.74 18.35
C LYS A 37 -11.98 -7.26 18.01
N PHE A 38 -10.82 -6.71 17.66
CA PHE A 38 -10.64 -5.29 17.33
C PHE A 38 -11.09 -4.97 15.90
N GLU A 39 -11.34 -3.67 15.64
CA GLU A 39 -11.67 -3.20 14.28
C GLU A 39 -10.50 -3.37 13.31
N PHE A 40 -9.27 -3.39 13.82
CA PHE A 40 -8.09 -3.88 13.13
C PHE A 40 -7.06 -4.40 14.16
N PRO A 41 -6.21 -5.37 13.81
CA PRO A 41 -5.39 -6.12 14.78
C PRO A 41 -4.47 -5.26 15.67
N VAL A 42 -4.00 -4.12 15.17
CA VAL A 42 -3.02 -3.24 15.83
C VAL A 42 -3.66 -2.01 16.49
N GLU A 43 -4.96 -2.02 16.76
CA GLU A 43 -5.69 -0.91 17.38
C GLU A 43 -5.15 -0.52 18.76
N TYR A 44 -4.43 -1.41 19.45
CA TYR A 44 -3.73 -1.07 20.70
C TYR A 44 -2.56 -0.08 20.49
N MET A 45 -1.95 -0.04 19.30
CA MET A 45 -0.84 0.86 18.95
C MET A 45 -1.32 2.15 18.28
N PHE A 46 -2.33 2.06 17.41
CA PHE A 46 -2.79 3.19 16.60
C PHE A 46 -4.11 3.74 17.11
N LYS A 47 -4.04 4.80 17.92
CA LYS A 47 -5.21 5.39 18.60
C LYS A 47 -5.88 6.55 17.84
N GLN A 48 -5.20 7.11 16.84
CA GLN A 48 -5.62 8.30 16.11
C GLN A 48 -5.73 8.00 14.62
N VAL A 49 -6.25 6.82 14.27
CA VAL A 49 -6.52 6.49 12.87
C VAL A 49 -7.61 7.44 12.37
N PRO A 50 -7.40 8.18 11.27
CA PRO A 50 -8.39 9.11 10.72
C PRO A 50 -9.48 8.31 10.00
N LYS A 51 -10.37 7.68 10.77
CA LYS A 51 -11.43 6.78 10.28
C LYS A 51 -12.36 7.48 9.29
N GLU A 52 -12.51 8.79 9.42
CA GLU A 52 -13.29 9.65 8.53
C GLU A 52 -12.76 9.70 7.08
N LEU A 53 -11.49 9.34 6.85
CA LEU A 53 -10.89 9.27 5.51
C LEU A 53 -11.10 7.91 4.81
N TYR A 54 -11.49 6.88 5.56
CA TYR A 54 -11.80 5.55 5.01
C TYR A 54 -13.20 5.55 4.40
N GLY A 55 -13.33 5.03 3.18
CA GLY A 55 -14.58 4.98 2.43
C GLY A 55 -15.17 6.34 1.98
N SER A 56 -14.52 7.46 2.33
CA SER A 56 -14.98 8.82 2.00
C SER A 56 -14.25 9.45 0.81
N SER A 57 -13.06 8.96 0.48
CA SER A 57 -12.35 9.42 -0.71
C SER A 57 -12.85 8.69 -1.95
N LYS A 58 -13.54 9.41 -2.84
CA LYS A 58 -13.85 8.93 -4.20
C LYS A 58 -12.59 8.71 -5.05
N ASP A 59 -11.44 9.23 -4.60
CA ASP A 59 -10.18 9.08 -5.29
C ASP A 59 -9.02 8.85 -4.29
N PRO A 60 -8.70 7.59 -3.95
CA PRO A 60 -7.62 7.27 -3.05
C PRO A 60 -6.25 7.75 -3.55
N VAL A 61 -6.05 7.88 -4.86
CA VAL A 61 -4.77 8.33 -5.45
C VAL A 61 -4.49 9.79 -5.10
N THR A 62 -5.48 10.66 -5.33
CA THR A 62 -5.37 12.09 -4.99
C THR A 62 -5.15 12.30 -3.50
N LEU A 63 -5.83 11.53 -2.64
CA LEU A 63 -5.63 11.63 -1.19
C LEU A 63 -4.18 11.27 -0.79
N THR A 64 -3.65 10.18 -1.33
CA THR A 64 -2.26 9.76 -1.08
C THR A 64 -1.26 10.80 -1.58
N LEU A 65 -1.44 11.37 -2.78
CA LEU A 65 -0.57 12.43 -3.30
C LEU A 65 -0.54 13.67 -2.40
N ASN A 66 -1.70 14.10 -1.90
CA ASN A 66 -1.78 15.23 -0.98
C ASN A 66 -1.01 14.98 0.32
N GLU A 67 -1.09 13.77 0.88
CA GLU A 67 -0.32 13.41 2.08
C GLU A 67 1.17 13.26 1.78
N MET A 68 1.54 12.73 0.59
CA MET A 68 2.93 12.70 0.13
C MET A 68 3.52 14.11 0.07
N ASP A 69 2.82 15.06 -0.55
CA ASP A 69 3.28 16.45 -0.69
C ASP A 69 3.40 17.15 0.67
N LYS A 70 2.40 16.95 1.54
CA LYS A 70 2.38 17.50 2.91
C LYS A 70 3.54 16.99 3.78
N HIS A 71 4.00 15.77 3.55
CA HIS A 71 5.07 15.13 4.31
C HIS A 71 6.42 15.09 3.59
N GLY A 72 6.53 15.64 2.38
CA GLY A 72 7.76 15.71 1.60
C GLY A 72 8.21 14.37 1.00
N VAL A 73 7.26 13.46 0.74
CA VAL A 73 7.49 12.20 0.02
C VAL A 73 7.49 12.48 -1.48
N GLU A 74 8.66 12.31 -2.09
CA GLU A 74 8.85 12.55 -3.52
C GLU A 74 8.35 11.34 -4.32
N ILE A 75 8.78 10.13 -3.93
CA ILE A 75 8.46 8.88 -4.62
C ILE A 75 7.83 7.86 -3.66
N GLY A 76 6.76 7.22 -4.13
CA GLY A 76 6.09 6.11 -3.45
C GLY A 76 6.28 4.78 -4.18
N LEU A 77 6.81 3.77 -3.51
CA LEU A 77 6.77 2.38 -3.99
C LEU A 77 5.40 1.78 -3.66
N ILE A 78 4.70 1.27 -4.68
CA ILE A 78 3.37 0.68 -4.56
C ILE A 78 3.27 -0.65 -5.30
N GLY A 79 2.43 -1.56 -4.81
CA GLY A 79 2.23 -2.87 -5.46
C GLY A 79 1.41 -2.78 -6.75
N VAL A 80 1.76 -3.55 -7.79
CA VAL A 80 1.07 -3.55 -9.11
C VAL A 80 -0.27 -4.31 -9.16
N GLY A 81 -0.62 -5.04 -8.09
CA GLY A 81 -1.75 -5.96 -8.06
C GLY A 81 -3.13 -5.31 -8.10
N GLY A 82 -3.27 -4.09 -7.54
CA GLY A 82 -4.55 -3.39 -7.43
C GLY A 82 -4.89 -2.50 -8.62
N GLU A 83 -6.19 -2.33 -8.92
CA GLU A 83 -6.66 -1.41 -9.98
C GLU A 83 -6.29 0.05 -9.68
N VAL A 84 -6.49 0.49 -8.42
CA VAL A 84 -6.07 1.81 -7.94
C VAL A 84 -4.57 2.02 -8.15
N SER A 85 -3.75 1.02 -7.82
CA SER A 85 -2.30 1.10 -8.01
C SER A 85 -1.91 1.22 -9.47
N ARG A 86 -2.53 0.43 -10.37
CA ARG A 86 -2.27 0.52 -11.81
C ARG A 86 -2.68 1.88 -12.36
N LYS A 87 -3.79 2.45 -11.90
CA LYS A 87 -4.21 3.81 -12.23
C LYS A 87 -3.16 4.83 -11.77
N ALA A 88 -2.71 4.75 -10.52
CA ALA A 88 -1.69 5.64 -9.97
C ALA A 88 -0.35 5.57 -10.73
N LEU A 89 0.12 4.37 -11.07
CA LEU A 89 1.34 4.17 -11.88
C LEU A 89 1.21 4.73 -13.30
N THR A 90 0.00 4.70 -13.87
CA THR A 90 -0.25 5.20 -15.23
C THR A 90 -0.40 6.71 -15.26
N GLU A 91 -1.15 7.27 -14.31
CA GLU A 91 -1.47 8.71 -14.27
C GLU A 91 -0.37 9.56 -13.64
N HIS A 92 0.43 8.98 -12.73
CA HIS A 92 1.49 9.68 -11.99
C HIS A 92 2.80 8.86 -11.95
N PRO A 93 3.37 8.49 -13.12
CA PRO A 93 4.62 7.73 -13.20
C PRO A 93 5.85 8.49 -12.66
N ASP A 94 5.74 9.81 -12.49
CA ASP A 94 6.74 10.67 -11.86
C ASP A 94 6.71 10.60 -10.32
N ARG A 95 5.63 10.07 -9.73
CA ARG A 95 5.44 10.00 -8.26
C ARG A 95 5.43 8.58 -7.72
N PHE A 96 5.13 7.59 -8.54
CA PHE A 96 5.01 6.20 -8.10
C PHE A 96 5.91 5.23 -8.87
N VAL A 97 6.48 4.28 -8.15
CA VAL A 97 7.24 3.15 -8.69
C VAL A 97 6.50 1.86 -8.36
N GLY A 98 6.39 0.96 -9.34
CA GLY A 98 5.70 -0.32 -9.18
C GLY A 98 6.58 -1.36 -8.48
N GLN A 99 5.97 -2.20 -7.65
CA GLN A 99 6.57 -3.39 -7.07
C GLN A 99 5.72 -4.62 -7.37
N GLY A 100 6.39 -5.69 -7.81
CA GLY A 100 5.77 -7.01 -7.89
C GLY A 100 5.61 -7.67 -6.51
N SER A 101 4.69 -8.61 -6.43
CA SER A 101 4.51 -9.49 -5.26
C SER A 101 4.01 -10.85 -5.68
N VAL A 102 4.53 -11.91 -5.06
CA VAL A 102 4.17 -13.30 -5.33
C VAL A 102 3.98 -14.06 -4.03
N ASP A 103 2.98 -14.93 -4.00
CA ASP A 103 2.77 -15.85 -2.88
C ASP A 103 3.67 -17.09 -3.05
N PRO A 104 4.72 -17.27 -2.22
CA PRO A 104 5.63 -18.40 -2.34
C PRO A 104 4.95 -19.76 -2.09
N ASN A 105 3.79 -19.79 -1.41
CA ASN A 105 3.06 -21.03 -1.13
C ASN A 105 2.46 -21.67 -2.39
N THR A 106 2.33 -20.89 -3.48
CA THR A 106 1.79 -21.36 -4.77
C THR A 106 2.83 -22.06 -5.65
N GLY A 107 4.10 -22.09 -5.23
CA GLY A 107 5.18 -22.77 -5.93
C GLY A 107 5.36 -22.29 -7.38
N MET A 108 5.22 -23.20 -8.35
CA MET A 108 5.43 -22.89 -9.76
C MET A 108 4.41 -21.89 -10.33
N GLU A 109 3.22 -21.79 -9.74
CA GLU A 109 2.23 -20.79 -10.16
C GLU A 109 2.71 -19.37 -9.79
N GLY A 110 3.27 -19.19 -8.59
CA GLY A 110 3.89 -17.95 -8.16
C GLY A 110 5.07 -17.53 -9.04
N ILE A 111 5.83 -18.50 -9.56
CA ILE A 111 6.90 -18.19 -10.54
C ILE A 111 6.31 -17.70 -11.86
N ARG A 112 5.25 -18.32 -12.38
CA ARG A 112 4.57 -17.85 -13.60
C ARG A 112 3.95 -16.47 -13.41
N GLU A 113 3.42 -16.22 -12.22
CA GLU A 113 2.92 -14.91 -11.80
C GLU A 113 4.02 -13.85 -11.83
N MET A 114 5.20 -14.15 -11.25
CA MET A 114 6.37 -13.27 -11.29
C MET A 114 6.75 -12.90 -12.73
N VAL A 115 6.83 -13.90 -13.62
CA VAL A 115 7.15 -13.67 -15.04
C VAL A 115 6.10 -12.77 -15.69
N ARG A 116 4.81 -13.00 -15.41
CA ARG A 116 3.75 -12.15 -15.97
C ARG A 116 3.86 -10.71 -15.47
N GLN A 117 4.18 -10.48 -14.20
CA GLN A 117 4.34 -9.13 -13.65
C GLN A 117 5.51 -8.40 -14.32
N TYR A 118 6.62 -9.10 -14.56
CA TYR A 118 7.74 -8.55 -15.33
C TYR A 118 7.34 -8.22 -16.77
N GLU A 119 6.66 -9.14 -17.47
CA GLU A 119 6.25 -8.93 -18.87
C GLU A 119 5.21 -7.80 -19.03
N ALA A 120 4.30 -7.67 -18.07
CA ALA A 120 3.20 -6.70 -18.14
C ALA A 120 3.58 -5.31 -17.60
N PHE A 121 4.45 -5.25 -16.59
CA PHE A 121 4.69 -4.02 -15.82
C PHE A 121 6.18 -3.69 -15.64
N GLY A 122 7.10 -4.58 -16.00
CA GLY A 122 8.54 -4.39 -15.87
C GLY A 122 9.08 -4.51 -14.44
N VAL A 123 8.31 -5.11 -13.52
CA VAL A 123 8.64 -5.27 -12.09
C VAL A 123 8.96 -6.71 -11.70
#